data_AF-A0A662GDD0-F1
#
_entry.id   AF-A0A662GDD0-F1
#
_cell.length_a   1.000
_cell.length_b   1.000
_cell.length_c   1.000
_cell.angle_alpha   90.00
_cell.angle_beta   90.00
_cell.angle_gamma   90.00
#
_symmetry.space_group_name_H-M   'P 1'
#
loop_
_entity.id
_entity.type
_entity.pdbx_description
1 polymer ?
#
loop_
_entity_poly.entity_id
_entity_poly.type
_entity_poly.pdbx_seq_one_letter_code
_entity_poly.pdbx_strand_id
1 'polypeptide(L)'
;MAAVTPFGDVVILKEALNDYTAEDIARQIAVASGGTCGVARCPSTPSQLKGGIVEGTMSRCIEVGRKVRDAVKSGQDPARALIDATGGREVFRGVVKSWEREERRAFMWGNLEIEGKGKYEGHRMKIFFKNEFLISWFDGKPYVTCPDLICVINSETGRGMSNWVDLKENLGKEVAVIGVPANEIWRSQKGVEIFGPRHFGFDIDYVPLEKLLGGG
;
A
#
# COMPACT_ATOMS: atom_id res chain seq x y z
N MET A 1 -14.50 -11.92 17.17
CA MET A 1 -14.66 -11.46 15.77
C MET A 1 -16.02 -11.93 15.27
N ALA A 2 -16.74 -11.12 14.52
CA ALA A 2 -17.92 -11.54 13.77
C ALA A 2 -17.62 -11.42 12.27
N ALA A 3 -18.09 -12.37 11.46
CA ALA A 3 -18.03 -12.32 10.01
C ALA A 3 -19.42 -12.56 9.42
N VAL A 4 -19.77 -11.81 8.38
CA VAL A 4 -21.03 -11.94 7.64
C VAL A 4 -20.73 -12.14 6.16
N THR A 5 -21.29 -13.17 5.57
CA THR A 5 -21.07 -13.52 4.16
C THR A 5 -22.08 -12.80 3.25
N PRO A 6 -21.81 -12.67 1.94
CA PRO A 6 -22.80 -12.15 0.98
C PRO A 6 -24.08 -12.99 0.87
N PHE A 7 -24.06 -14.23 1.37
CA PHE A 7 -25.20 -15.14 1.37
C PHE A 7 -26.07 -15.05 2.64
N GLY A 8 -25.68 -14.20 3.59
CA GLY A 8 -26.40 -14.00 4.85
C GLY A 8 -25.93 -14.91 6.00
N ASP A 9 -24.86 -15.68 5.83
CA ASP A 9 -24.31 -16.49 6.91
C ASP A 9 -23.65 -15.59 7.95
N VAL A 10 -23.84 -15.92 9.23
CA VAL A 10 -23.23 -15.20 10.35
C VAL A 10 -22.31 -16.14 11.12
N VAL A 11 -21.04 -15.78 11.22
CA VAL A 11 -20.02 -16.54 11.96
C VAL A 11 -19.53 -15.71 13.15
N ILE A 12 -19.48 -16.33 14.33
CA ILE A 12 -18.94 -15.70 15.54
C ILE A 12 -17.73 -16.51 16.02
N LEU A 13 -16.55 -15.92 15.88
CA LEU A 13 -15.32 -16.44 16.47
C LEU A 13 -15.11 -15.78 17.84
N LYS A 14 -15.35 -16.55 18.90
CA LYS A 14 -15.25 -16.08 20.29
C LYS A 14 -13.79 -15.91 20.72
N GLU A 15 -12.96 -16.89 20.43
CA GLU A 15 -11.55 -16.95 20.84
C GLU A 15 -10.69 -17.48 19.71
N ALA A 16 -9.44 -17.03 19.66
CA ALA A 16 -8.41 -17.53 18.75
C ALA A 16 -7.06 -17.48 19.46
N LEU A 17 -6.13 -18.33 19.02
CA LEU A 17 -4.79 -18.41 19.61
C LEU A 17 -4.06 -17.06 19.60
N ASN A 18 -4.15 -16.33 18.49
CA ASN A 18 -3.56 -15.01 18.30
C ASN A 18 -4.21 -14.30 17.10
N ASP A 19 -3.74 -13.08 16.79
CA ASP A 19 -4.31 -12.27 15.73
C ASP A 19 -4.14 -12.90 14.33
N TYR A 20 -3.00 -13.55 14.07
CA TYR A 20 -2.73 -14.26 12.81
C TYR A 20 -3.71 -15.41 12.59
N THR A 21 -4.00 -16.21 13.62
CA THR A 21 -4.95 -17.33 13.52
C THR A 21 -6.36 -16.84 13.19
N ALA A 22 -6.82 -15.77 13.86
CA ALA A 22 -8.14 -15.23 13.57
C ALA A 22 -8.22 -14.52 12.20
N GLU A 23 -7.12 -13.97 11.68
CA GLU A 23 -7.06 -13.50 10.29
C GLU A 23 -7.16 -14.67 9.30
N ASP A 24 -6.40 -15.75 9.52
CA ASP A 24 -6.44 -16.94 8.67
C ASP A 24 -7.86 -17.53 8.62
N ILE A 25 -8.55 -17.64 9.76
CA ILE A 25 -9.95 -18.08 9.82
C ILE A 25 -10.87 -17.14 9.03
N ALA A 26 -10.76 -15.83 9.24
CA ALA A 26 -11.58 -14.85 8.52
C ALA A 26 -11.38 -14.94 6.99
N ARG A 27 -10.14 -15.17 6.55
CA ARG A 27 -9.81 -15.36 5.14
C ARG A 27 -10.41 -16.64 4.58
N GLN A 28 -10.42 -17.74 5.32
CA GLN A 28 -11.08 -18.97 4.85
C GLN A 28 -12.59 -18.82 4.74
N ILE A 29 -13.23 -18.03 5.63
CA ILE A 29 -14.64 -17.68 5.49
C ILE A 29 -14.85 -16.92 4.17
N ALA A 30 -14.04 -15.89 3.88
CA ALA A 30 -14.13 -15.16 2.63
C ALA A 30 -13.98 -16.06 1.39
N VAL A 31 -13.01 -16.99 1.40
CA VAL A 31 -12.80 -17.96 0.30
C VAL A 31 -14.03 -18.84 0.09
N ALA A 32 -14.58 -19.40 1.17
CA ALA A 32 -15.80 -20.21 1.11
C ALA A 32 -17.03 -19.39 0.65
N SER A 33 -17.00 -18.07 0.83
CA SER A 33 -18.09 -17.14 0.52
C SER A 33 -17.96 -16.42 -0.84
N GLY A 34 -17.20 -16.98 -1.79
CA GLY A 34 -17.05 -16.39 -3.12
C GLY A 34 -16.04 -15.22 -3.17
N GLY A 35 -15.11 -15.17 -2.21
CA GLY A 35 -13.98 -14.25 -2.20
C GLY A 35 -14.15 -13.03 -1.28
N THR A 36 -15.26 -12.89 -0.57
CA THR A 36 -15.49 -11.74 0.32
C THR A 36 -16.35 -12.09 1.54
N CYS A 37 -16.11 -11.40 2.66
CA CYS A 37 -17.01 -11.35 3.80
C CYS A 37 -16.80 -10.02 4.54
N GLY A 38 -17.85 -9.51 5.19
CA GLY A 38 -17.74 -8.40 6.13
C GLY A 38 -17.19 -8.89 7.46
N VAL A 39 -16.22 -8.19 8.04
CA VAL A 39 -15.59 -8.60 9.31
C VAL A 39 -15.65 -7.46 10.32
N ALA A 40 -16.13 -7.75 11.52
CA ALA A 40 -16.03 -6.89 12.70
C ALA A 40 -15.08 -7.53 13.73
N ARG A 41 -14.00 -6.82 14.03
CA ARG A 41 -12.91 -7.31 14.88
C ARG A 41 -12.41 -6.20 15.80
N CYS A 42 -11.71 -6.60 16.86
CA CYS A 42 -11.06 -5.71 17.81
C CYS A 42 -12.02 -4.62 18.35
N PRO A 43 -13.21 -4.99 18.89
CA PRO A 43 -14.04 -4.02 19.59
C PRO A 43 -13.19 -3.40 20.69
N SER A 44 -13.07 -2.07 20.65
CA SER A 44 -12.13 -1.32 21.48
C SER A 44 -12.86 -0.19 22.18
N THR A 45 -12.50 0.06 23.44
CA THR A 45 -12.96 1.23 24.17
C THR A 45 -12.19 2.48 23.73
N PRO A 46 -12.71 3.69 23.96
CA PRO A 46 -11.97 4.92 23.70
C PRO A 46 -10.59 4.97 24.39
N SER A 47 -10.48 4.40 25.60
CA SER A 47 -9.21 4.33 26.32
C SER A 47 -8.19 3.41 25.65
N GLN A 48 -8.63 2.32 25.02
CA GLN A 48 -7.76 1.41 24.26
C GLN A 48 -7.30 2.00 22.91
N LEU A 49 -8.13 2.86 22.31
CA LEU A 49 -7.78 3.53 21.05
C LEU A 49 -6.76 4.65 21.23
N LYS A 50 -6.71 5.28 22.41
CA LYS A 50 -5.79 6.39 22.69
C LYS A 50 -4.33 5.93 22.52
N GLY A 51 -3.64 6.49 21.53
CA GLY A 51 -2.27 6.12 21.19
C GLY A 51 -2.12 4.82 20.38
N GLY A 52 -3.22 4.11 20.09
CA GLY A 52 -3.25 2.90 19.28
C GLY A 52 -3.75 3.11 17.85
N ILE A 53 -4.10 4.34 17.48
CA ILE A 53 -4.59 4.69 16.14
C ILE A 53 -3.80 5.85 15.53
N VAL A 54 -3.79 5.91 14.21
CA VAL A 54 -3.40 7.12 13.48
C VAL A 54 -4.63 8.00 13.33
N GLU A 55 -4.61 9.16 13.97
CA GLU A 55 -5.74 10.09 13.96
C GLU A 55 -5.81 10.89 12.64
N GLY A 56 -7.01 11.37 12.29
CA GLY A 56 -7.22 12.28 11.16
C GLY A 56 -7.03 11.67 9.77
N THR A 57 -6.87 10.35 9.64
CA THR A 57 -6.60 9.66 8.37
C THR A 57 -7.67 9.93 7.31
N MET A 58 -8.95 9.90 7.68
CA MET A 58 -10.06 10.18 6.75
C MET A 58 -10.00 11.62 6.21
N SER A 59 -9.80 12.60 7.09
CA SER A 59 -9.65 14.00 6.69
C SER A 59 -8.45 14.20 5.78
N ARG A 60 -7.31 13.56 6.09
CA ARG A 60 -6.10 13.57 5.25
C ARG A 60 -6.37 12.97 3.87
N CYS A 61 -7.03 11.81 3.79
CA CYS A 61 -7.40 11.19 2.51
C CYS A 61 -8.30 12.09 1.66
N ILE A 62 -9.29 12.74 2.28
CA ILE A 62 -10.19 13.69 1.60
C ILE A 62 -9.39 14.89 1.07
N GLU A 63 -8.49 15.45 1.89
CA GLU A 63 -7.66 16.58 1.50
C GLU A 63 -6.73 16.24 0.33
N VAL A 64 -6.00 15.13 0.41
CA VAL A 64 -5.12 14.63 -0.66
C VAL A 64 -5.91 14.44 -1.95
N GLY A 65 -7.05 13.74 -1.87
CA GLY A 65 -7.89 13.51 -3.04
C GLY A 65 -8.42 14.80 -3.65
N ARG A 66 -8.76 15.81 -2.83
CA ARG A 66 -9.15 17.14 -3.33
C ARG A 66 -8.00 17.81 -4.05
N LYS A 67 -6.81 17.91 -3.43
CA LYS A 67 -5.63 18.56 -4.00
C LYS A 67 -5.22 17.95 -5.35
N VAL A 68 -5.22 16.61 -5.43
CA VAL A 68 -4.91 15.90 -6.68
C VAL A 68 -5.96 16.21 -7.76
N ARG A 69 -7.26 16.15 -7.45
CA ARG A 69 -8.31 16.48 -8.43
C ARG A 69 -8.24 17.93 -8.91
N ASP A 70 -7.95 18.86 -8.02
CA ASP A 70 -7.84 20.28 -8.37
C ASP A 70 -6.62 20.53 -9.26
N ALA A 71 -5.48 19.88 -8.97
CA ALA A 71 -4.29 19.93 -9.82
C ALA A 71 -4.58 19.42 -11.25
N VAL A 72 -5.24 18.27 -11.38
CA VAL A 72 -5.64 17.72 -12.69
C VAL A 72 -6.55 18.70 -13.44
N LYS A 73 -7.56 19.27 -12.77
CA LYS A 73 -8.47 20.25 -13.39
C LYS A 73 -7.75 21.52 -13.86
N SER A 74 -6.70 21.93 -13.17
CA SER A 74 -5.89 23.09 -13.50
C SER A 74 -4.71 22.80 -14.43
N GLY A 75 -4.60 21.57 -14.95
CA GLY A 75 -3.50 21.16 -15.83
C GLY A 75 -2.13 21.07 -15.14
N GLN A 76 -2.11 20.98 -13.82
CA GLN A 76 -0.89 20.80 -13.01
C GLN A 76 -0.58 19.32 -12.81
N ASP A 77 0.69 19.01 -12.52
CA ASP A 77 1.13 17.62 -12.27
C ASP A 77 0.47 17.06 -11.00
N PRO A 78 -0.40 16.03 -11.10
CA PRO A 78 -1.04 15.42 -9.93
C PRO A 78 -0.05 14.79 -8.95
N ALA A 79 1.10 14.30 -9.43
CA ALA A 79 2.14 13.74 -8.58
C ALA A 79 2.72 14.80 -7.65
N ARG A 80 2.92 16.02 -8.17
CA ARG A 80 3.40 17.15 -7.39
C ARG A 80 2.40 17.53 -6.29
N ALA A 81 1.11 17.58 -6.63
CA ALA A 81 0.06 17.85 -5.66
C ALA A 81 -0.04 16.78 -4.56
N LEU A 82 0.13 15.50 -4.93
CA LEU A 82 0.18 14.39 -3.97
C LEU A 82 1.38 14.53 -3.02
N ILE A 83 2.56 14.83 -3.55
CA ILE A 83 3.79 15.05 -2.78
C ILE A 83 3.59 16.18 -1.76
N ASP A 84 3.12 17.34 -2.23
CA ASP A 84 2.95 18.52 -1.39
C ASP A 84 1.88 18.28 -0.29
N ALA A 85 0.82 17.52 -0.59
CA ALA A 85 -0.22 17.19 0.38
C ALA A 85 0.17 16.09 1.39
N THR A 86 1.16 15.26 1.07
CA THR A 86 1.54 14.10 1.91
C THR A 86 2.88 14.26 2.61
N GLY A 87 3.70 15.22 2.21
CA GLY A 87 5.11 15.29 2.59
C GLY A 87 5.97 14.23 1.90
N GLY A 88 5.43 13.55 0.88
CA GLY A 88 6.09 12.48 0.16
C GLY A 88 7.23 12.95 -0.74
N ARG A 89 7.75 12.05 -1.56
CA ARG A 89 8.77 12.31 -2.56
C ARG A 89 8.49 11.49 -3.80
N GLU A 90 8.72 12.06 -4.97
CA GLU A 90 8.75 11.27 -6.21
C GLU A 90 10.00 10.39 -6.16
N VAL A 91 9.80 9.07 -6.22
CA VAL A 91 10.88 8.09 -6.19
C VAL A 91 11.13 7.45 -7.54
N PHE A 92 10.12 7.48 -8.43
CA PHE A 92 10.26 7.04 -9.82
C PHE A 92 9.15 7.61 -10.70
N ARG A 93 9.39 7.61 -12.02
CA ARG A 93 8.37 7.91 -13.03
C ARG A 93 8.69 7.17 -14.31
N GLY A 94 7.69 6.60 -14.96
CA GLY A 94 7.93 5.77 -16.13
C GLY A 94 6.68 5.12 -16.71
N VAL A 95 6.90 4.08 -17.52
CA VAL A 95 5.87 3.29 -18.18
C VAL A 95 5.83 1.89 -17.58
N VAL A 96 4.63 1.40 -17.26
CA VAL A 96 4.44 0.02 -16.79
C VAL A 96 4.82 -0.97 -17.90
N LYS A 97 5.82 -1.82 -17.64
CA LYS A 97 6.30 -2.84 -18.57
C LYS A 97 5.70 -4.21 -18.29
N SER A 98 5.61 -4.58 -17.02
CA SER A 98 4.99 -5.83 -16.58
C SER A 98 4.26 -5.61 -15.26
N TRP A 99 3.18 -6.37 -15.08
CA TRP A 99 2.43 -6.39 -13.84
C TRP A 99 1.81 -7.77 -13.69
N GLU A 100 2.36 -8.54 -12.77
CA GLU A 100 2.01 -9.94 -12.56
C GLU A 100 1.34 -10.10 -11.21
N ARG A 101 0.34 -10.99 -11.13
CA ARG A 101 -0.37 -11.32 -9.90
C ARG A 101 -0.65 -12.81 -9.82
N GLU A 102 -0.34 -13.36 -8.65
CA GLU A 102 -0.74 -14.69 -8.21
C GLU A 102 -1.67 -14.53 -7.00
N GLU A 103 -2.82 -15.20 -7.04
CA GLU A 103 -3.74 -15.26 -5.91
C GLU A 103 -3.46 -16.52 -5.10
N ARG A 104 -3.00 -16.34 -3.86
CA ARG A 104 -2.60 -17.44 -2.98
C ARG A 104 -3.03 -17.19 -1.55
N ARG A 105 -3.75 -18.15 -0.96
CA ARG A 105 -4.26 -18.11 0.43
C ARG A 105 -5.02 -16.82 0.74
N ALA A 106 -5.93 -16.40 -0.16
CA ALA A 106 -6.70 -15.16 -0.05
C ALA A 106 -5.86 -13.87 0.01
N PHE A 107 -4.68 -13.88 -0.61
CA PHE A 107 -3.83 -12.73 -0.84
C PHE A 107 -3.46 -12.63 -2.31
N MET A 108 -3.26 -11.41 -2.78
CA MET A 108 -2.70 -11.13 -4.11
C MET A 108 -1.22 -10.83 -3.98
N TRP A 109 -0.38 -11.71 -4.50
CA TRP A 109 1.07 -11.55 -4.54
C TRP A 109 1.49 -11.13 -5.94
N GLY A 110 2.51 -10.30 -6.07
CA GLY A 110 2.97 -9.99 -7.41
C GLY A 110 4.08 -8.98 -7.49
N ASN A 111 4.43 -8.68 -8.74
CA ASN A 111 5.48 -7.75 -9.09
C ASN A 111 4.99 -6.78 -10.16
N LEU A 112 5.43 -5.54 -10.03
CA LEU A 112 5.27 -4.46 -11.00
C LEU A 112 6.65 -4.02 -11.45
N GLU A 113 6.88 -3.96 -12.76
CA GLU A 113 8.10 -3.37 -13.33
C GLU A 113 7.76 -2.14 -14.17
N ILE A 114 8.52 -1.07 -13.93
CA ILE A 114 8.35 0.23 -14.57
C ILE A 114 9.68 0.60 -15.23
N GLU A 115 9.63 0.95 -16.51
CA GLU A 115 10.77 1.51 -17.24
C GLU A 115 10.73 3.03 -17.16
N GLY A 116 11.84 3.64 -16.73
CA GLY A 116 11.87 5.05 -16.40
C GLY A 116 11.72 5.98 -17.61
N LYS A 117 11.16 7.16 -17.35
CA LYS A 117 11.04 8.26 -18.32
C LYS A 117 11.68 9.54 -17.77
N GLY A 118 12.06 10.45 -18.67
CA GLY A 118 12.64 11.74 -18.32
C GLY A 118 13.93 11.56 -17.53
N LYS A 119 14.01 12.13 -16.32
CA LYS A 119 15.20 11.98 -15.46
C LYS A 119 15.49 10.54 -15.01
N TYR A 120 14.56 9.61 -15.20
CA TYR A 120 14.75 8.18 -14.90
C TYR A 120 14.99 7.33 -16.14
N GLU A 121 15.19 7.94 -17.32
CA GLU A 121 15.45 7.18 -18.55
C GLU A 121 16.70 6.29 -18.41
N GLY A 122 16.62 5.06 -18.91
CA GLY A 122 17.65 4.04 -18.75
C GLY A 122 17.61 3.29 -17.41
N HIS A 123 16.81 3.74 -16.43
CA HIS A 123 16.64 3.09 -15.15
C HIS A 123 15.35 2.27 -15.09
N ARG A 124 15.28 1.32 -14.15
CA ARG A 124 14.11 0.48 -13.90
C ARG A 124 13.75 0.43 -12.43
N MET A 125 12.46 0.45 -12.16
CA MET A 125 11.91 0.19 -10.83
C MET A 125 11.10 -1.09 -10.83
N LYS A 126 11.40 -1.96 -9.86
CA LYS A 126 10.59 -3.14 -9.53
C LYS A 126 9.89 -2.92 -8.20
N ILE A 127 8.63 -3.32 -8.09
CA ILE A 127 7.84 -3.20 -6.86
C ILE A 127 7.18 -4.55 -6.59
N PHE A 128 7.43 -5.10 -5.41
CA PHE A 128 6.75 -6.27 -4.88
C PHE A 128 5.51 -5.83 -4.09
N PHE A 129 4.41 -6.57 -4.24
CA PHE A 129 3.19 -6.36 -3.48
C PHE A 129 2.62 -7.67 -2.90
N LYS A 130 1.95 -7.53 -1.76
CA LYS A 130 1.04 -8.52 -1.18
C LYS A 130 -0.21 -7.76 -0.74
N ASN A 131 -1.21 -7.70 -1.61
CA ASN A 131 -2.32 -6.73 -1.63
C ASN A 131 -1.85 -5.26 -1.80
N GLU A 132 -1.00 -4.77 -0.89
CA GLU A 132 -0.38 -3.45 -0.92
C GLU A 132 1.02 -3.50 -1.55
N PHE A 133 1.49 -2.38 -2.13
CA PHE A 133 2.89 -2.23 -2.56
C PHE A 133 3.80 -2.10 -1.34
N LEU A 134 4.76 -3.02 -1.18
CA LEU A 134 5.50 -3.17 0.07
C LEU A 134 6.99 -2.88 -0.08
N ILE A 135 7.61 -3.30 -1.18
CA ILE A 135 9.07 -3.24 -1.33
C ILE A 135 9.39 -2.84 -2.76
N SER A 136 10.27 -1.87 -2.93
CA SER A 136 10.77 -1.46 -4.24
C SER A 136 12.27 -1.67 -4.38
N TRP A 137 12.70 -1.85 -5.63
CA TRP A 137 14.09 -1.87 -6.04
C TRP A 137 14.30 -0.86 -7.16
N PHE A 138 15.34 -0.04 -7.04
CA PHE A 138 15.83 0.84 -8.08
C PHE A 138 17.09 0.21 -8.67
N ASP A 139 17.06 -0.19 -9.94
CA ASP A 139 18.13 -0.92 -10.63
C ASP A 139 18.68 -2.12 -9.82
N GLY A 140 17.76 -2.89 -9.24
CA GLY A 140 18.09 -4.10 -8.48
C GLY A 140 18.56 -3.85 -7.04
N LYS A 141 18.68 -2.60 -6.59
CA LYS A 141 19.01 -2.27 -5.19
C LYS A 141 17.73 -1.94 -4.41
N PRO A 142 17.53 -2.50 -3.19
CA PRO A 142 16.42 -2.10 -2.33
C PRO A 142 16.35 -0.58 -2.18
N TYR A 143 15.13 -0.05 -2.25
CA TYR A 143 14.88 1.39 -2.19
C TYR A 143 13.80 1.69 -1.16
N VAL A 144 12.63 2.22 -1.54
CA VAL A 144 11.52 2.43 -0.60
C VAL A 144 10.93 1.10 -0.17
N THR A 145 10.70 0.94 1.13
CA THR A 145 10.09 -0.27 1.71
C THR A 145 9.07 0.10 2.79
N CYS A 146 8.16 -0.82 3.09
CA CYS A 146 7.24 -0.71 4.20
C CYS A 146 8.00 -0.58 5.55
N PRO A 147 7.48 0.17 6.52
CA PRO A 147 6.13 0.74 6.58
C PRO A 147 5.92 2.03 5.78
N ASP A 148 6.95 2.63 5.17
CA ASP A 148 6.73 3.79 4.29
C ASP A 148 5.88 3.37 3.07
N LEU A 149 4.95 4.23 2.68
CA LEU A 149 4.00 3.89 1.61
C LEU A 149 4.68 4.03 0.25
N ILE A 150 4.42 3.07 -0.63
CA ILE A 150 4.74 3.14 -2.05
C ILE A 150 3.43 3.38 -2.80
N CYS A 151 3.21 4.61 -3.25
CA CYS A 151 2.00 4.99 -3.97
C CYS A 151 2.29 5.06 -5.48
N VAL A 152 1.68 4.16 -6.25
CA VAL A 152 1.73 4.19 -7.72
C VAL A 152 0.47 4.89 -8.23
N ILE A 153 0.64 6.00 -8.95
CA ILE A 153 -0.47 6.75 -9.54
C ILE A 153 -0.30 6.86 -11.05
N ASN A 154 -1.41 6.92 -11.78
CA ASN A 154 -1.39 7.31 -13.19
C ASN A 154 -0.92 8.77 -13.32
N SER A 155 0.09 9.01 -14.15
CA SER A 155 0.77 10.32 -14.26
C SER A 155 -0.12 11.45 -14.77
N GLU A 156 -1.16 11.14 -15.53
CA GLU A 156 -2.05 12.13 -16.14
C GLU A 156 -3.27 12.41 -15.24
N THR A 157 -3.91 11.35 -14.75
CA THR A 157 -5.18 11.45 -14.01
C THR A 157 -5.00 11.56 -12.50
N GLY A 158 -3.81 11.28 -11.98
CA GLY A 158 -3.53 11.23 -10.54
C GLY A 158 -4.24 10.10 -9.79
N ARG A 159 -4.96 9.20 -10.49
CA ARG A 159 -5.66 8.08 -9.85
C ARG A 159 -4.66 7.04 -9.38
N GLY A 160 -4.85 6.54 -8.15
CA GLY A 160 -4.10 5.40 -7.62
C GLY A 160 -4.30 4.16 -8.48
N MET A 161 -3.19 3.52 -8.83
CA MET A 161 -3.19 2.24 -9.51
C MET A 161 -3.51 1.13 -8.52
N SER A 162 -4.27 0.13 -8.94
CA SER A 162 -4.81 -0.91 -8.04
C SER A 162 -4.36 -2.31 -8.47
N ASN A 163 -4.03 -3.15 -7.48
CA ASN A 163 -3.75 -4.57 -7.68
C ASN A 163 -5.04 -5.42 -7.85
N TRP A 164 -6.22 -4.82 -7.62
CA TRP A 164 -7.52 -5.50 -7.59
C TRP A 164 -8.26 -5.49 -8.94
N VAL A 165 -7.73 -4.80 -9.95
CA VAL A 165 -8.34 -4.71 -11.29
C VAL A 165 -7.74 -5.74 -12.25
N ASP A 166 -8.20 -5.79 -13.50
CA ASP A 166 -7.48 -6.48 -14.55
C ASP A 166 -6.14 -5.76 -14.80
N LEU A 167 -5.04 -6.43 -14.49
CA LEU A 167 -3.70 -5.85 -14.58
C LEU A 167 -3.27 -5.54 -16.01
N LYS A 168 -3.87 -6.19 -17.01
CA LYS A 168 -3.57 -5.90 -18.42
C LYS A 168 -3.93 -4.46 -18.78
N GLU A 169 -4.95 -3.90 -18.13
CA GLU A 169 -5.32 -2.50 -18.31
C GLU A 169 -4.22 -1.55 -17.83
N ASN A 170 -3.31 -2.00 -16.97
CA ASN A 170 -2.24 -1.16 -16.44
C ASN A 170 -1.00 -1.13 -17.33
N LEU A 171 -0.84 -2.08 -18.26
CA LEU A 171 0.32 -2.16 -19.13
C LEU A 171 0.40 -0.96 -20.08
N GLY A 172 1.60 -0.41 -20.26
CA GLY A 172 1.83 0.74 -21.13
C GLY A 172 1.35 2.09 -20.56
N LYS A 173 0.68 2.12 -19.40
CA LYS A 173 0.31 3.38 -18.75
C LYS A 173 1.54 4.08 -18.18
N GLU A 174 1.54 5.41 -18.32
CA GLU A 174 2.50 6.25 -17.62
C GLU A 174 2.11 6.42 -16.15
N VAL A 175 3.07 6.17 -15.27
CA VAL A 175 2.88 6.21 -13.82
C VAL A 175 3.97 7.01 -13.13
N ALA A 176 3.61 7.62 -12.01
CA ALA A 176 4.53 8.18 -11.03
C ALA A 176 4.47 7.32 -9.76
N VAL A 177 5.64 7.05 -9.17
CA VAL A 177 5.78 6.32 -7.92
C VAL A 177 6.23 7.29 -6.84
N ILE A 178 5.41 7.42 -5.80
CA ILE A 178 5.60 8.36 -4.72
C ILE A 178 5.85 7.58 -3.43
N GLY A 179 7.00 7.83 -2.79
CA GLY A 179 7.25 7.38 -1.43
C GLY A 179 6.58 8.34 -0.45
N VAL A 180 5.85 7.84 0.54
CA VAL A 180 5.27 8.67 1.61
C VAL A 180 5.74 8.17 2.96
N PRO A 181 6.29 9.04 3.83
CA PRO A 181 6.67 8.68 5.19
C PRO A 181 5.51 8.02 5.95
N ALA A 182 5.79 6.86 6.56
CA ALA A 182 4.91 6.20 7.50
C ALA A 182 4.62 7.10 8.70
N ASN A 183 3.48 6.89 9.35
CA ASN A 183 3.24 7.51 10.64
C ASN A 183 4.20 6.91 11.69
N GLU A 184 4.63 7.73 12.65
CA GLU A 184 5.58 7.35 13.71
C GLU A 184 5.21 6.07 14.47
N ILE A 185 3.92 5.77 14.63
CA ILE A 185 3.48 4.52 15.29
C ILE A 185 4.03 3.26 14.58
N TRP A 186 4.12 3.30 13.25
CA TRP A 186 4.62 2.20 12.43
C TRP A 186 6.14 2.14 12.37
N ARG A 187 6.82 3.24 12.70
CA ARG A 187 8.29 3.36 12.72
C ARG A 187 8.90 2.87 14.03
N SER A 188 8.07 2.60 15.02
CA SER A 188 8.49 1.93 16.24
C SER A 188 9.08 0.54 15.95
N GLN A 189 9.91 0.04 16.87
CA GLN A 189 10.48 -1.32 16.76
C GLN A 189 9.40 -2.37 16.47
N LYS A 190 8.26 -2.29 17.18
CA LYS A 190 7.15 -3.23 16.99
C LYS A 190 6.44 -3.05 15.64
N GLY A 191 6.25 -1.82 15.20
CA GLY A 191 5.66 -1.53 13.89
C GLY A 191 6.49 -2.10 12.74
N VAL A 192 7.81 -1.93 12.80
CA VAL A 192 8.75 -2.51 11.82
C VAL A 192 8.82 -4.03 11.93
N GLU A 193 8.72 -4.61 13.12
CA GLU A 193 8.67 -6.07 13.31
C GLU A 193 7.44 -6.70 12.62
N ILE A 194 6.27 -6.06 12.71
CA ILE A 194 5.01 -6.62 12.19
C ILE A 194 4.69 -6.18 10.74
N PHE A 195 5.31 -5.11 10.25
CA PHE A 195 5.00 -4.56 8.92
C PHE A 195 6.22 -4.04 8.15
N GLY A 196 7.43 -4.39 8.57
CA GLY A 196 8.66 -4.12 7.83
C GLY A 196 8.98 -5.20 6.79
N PRO A 197 9.99 -5.00 5.94
CA PRO A 197 10.37 -5.93 4.87
C PRO A 197 10.69 -7.36 5.36
N ARG A 198 11.34 -7.50 6.52
CA ARG A 198 11.62 -8.82 7.13
C ARG A 198 10.36 -9.60 7.49
N HIS A 199 9.28 -8.92 7.88
CA HIS A 199 7.98 -9.57 8.12
C HIS A 199 7.46 -10.28 6.86
N PHE A 200 7.75 -9.70 5.69
CA PHE A 200 7.35 -10.26 4.39
C PHE A 200 8.38 -11.22 3.80
N GLY A 201 9.41 -11.61 4.56
CA GLY A 201 10.40 -12.61 4.17
C GLY A 201 11.59 -12.07 3.38
N PHE A 202 11.82 -10.75 3.38
CA PHE A 202 12.96 -10.14 2.71
C PHE A 202 14.03 -9.76 3.74
N ASP A 203 15.26 -10.22 3.54
CA ASP A 203 16.39 -9.81 4.38
C ASP A 203 16.88 -8.40 4.01
N ILE A 204 16.05 -7.42 4.36
CA ILE A 204 16.26 -5.99 4.13
C ILE A 204 15.95 -5.29 5.46
N ASP A 205 16.83 -4.40 5.91
CA ASP A 205 16.54 -3.53 7.06
C ASP A 205 15.67 -2.35 6.63
N TYR A 206 14.68 -1.99 7.45
CA TYR A 206 13.89 -0.78 7.21
C TYR A 206 14.78 0.46 7.38
N VAL A 207 14.83 1.29 6.32
CA VAL A 207 15.44 2.61 6.36
C VAL A 207 14.34 3.63 6.04
N PRO A 208 14.10 4.60 6.94
CA PRO A 208 13.15 5.69 6.70
C PRO A 208 13.42 6.44 5.39
N LEU A 209 12.34 6.78 4.67
CA LEU A 209 12.37 7.38 3.33
C LEU A 209 13.25 8.64 3.20
N GLU A 210 13.21 9.50 4.20
CA GLU A 210 13.97 10.76 4.27
C GLU A 210 15.46 10.48 4.33
N LYS A 211 15.87 9.49 5.12
CA LYS A 211 17.27 9.02 5.18
C LYS A 211 17.71 8.39 3.87
N LEU A 212 16.84 7.61 3.21
CA LEU A 212 17.13 7.00 1.91
C LEU A 212 17.38 8.04 0.81
N LEU A 213 16.64 9.16 0.85
CA LEU A 213 16.69 10.20 -0.19
C LEU A 213 17.68 11.33 0.13
N GLY A 214 18.52 11.17 1.15
CA GLY A 214 19.55 12.14 1.53
C GLY A 214 19.03 13.42 2.19
N GLY A 215 17.83 13.39 2.78
CA GLY A 215 17.22 14.53 3.47
C GLY A 215 17.38 14.42 4.99
N GLY A 216 18.28 15.24 5.55
CA GLY A 216 18.24 15.67 6.95
C GLY A 216 17.50 16.99 7.10
#